data_AF-A0A1M4MJ76-F1
#
_entry.id   AF-A0A1M4MJ76-F1
#
_cell.length_a   1.000
_cell.length_b   1.000
_cell.length_c   1.000
_cell.angle_alpha   90.00
_cell.angle_beta   90.00
_cell.angle_gamma   90.00
#
_symmetry.space_group_name_H-M   'P 1'
#
loop_
_entity.id
_entity.type
_entity.pdbx_description
1 polymer ?
#
loop_
_entity_poly.entity_id
_entity_poly.type
_entity_poly.pdbx_seq_one_letter_code
_entity_poly.pdbx_strand_id
1 'polypeptide(L)'
;MACMNEDGQWIVLMGLLVAVGLFFLALIINQSVLVGQTTAEGVLEFPKNDIRDLREAVFDYVDTFGGANNLTTGAVRQDIVAISLERKNAVVNFSVESQVEVSGHYLHPVTIHYYNGVTEYNENVYY
;
A
#
# COMPACT_ATOMS: atom_id res chain seq x y z
N MET A 1 8.50 -65.18 32.57
CA MET A 1 9.30 -64.32 31.68
C MET A 1 8.37 -63.91 30.55
N ALA A 2 7.93 -62.65 30.55
CA ALA A 2 6.90 -62.17 29.62
C ALA A 2 7.50 -62.10 28.21
N CYS A 3 6.88 -62.81 27.26
CA CYS A 3 7.19 -62.72 25.84
C CYS A 3 6.93 -61.28 25.39
N MET A 4 8.01 -60.51 25.19
CA MET A 4 7.93 -59.19 24.59
C MET A 4 7.57 -59.37 23.11
N ASN A 5 6.39 -58.90 22.73
CA ASN A 5 5.91 -58.94 21.35
C ASN A 5 6.60 -57.84 20.53
N GLU A 6 7.82 -58.13 20.06
CA GLU A 6 8.68 -57.20 19.31
C GLU A 6 8.00 -56.71 18.01
N ASP A 7 7.21 -57.57 17.38
CA ASP A 7 6.48 -57.26 16.14
C ASP A 7 5.39 -56.20 16.36
N GLY A 8 4.67 -56.29 17.48
CA GLY A 8 3.64 -55.32 17.89
C GLY A 8 4.24 -53.96 18.29
N GLN A 9 5.45 -53.95 18.85
CA GLN A 9 6.14 -52.72 19.20
C GLN A 9 6.59 -51.95 17.96
N TRP A 10 7.03 -52.66 16.91
CA TRP A 10 7.48 -52.05 15.66
C TRP A 10 6.37 -51.29 14.93
N ILE A 11 5.17 -51.87 14.85
CA ILE A 11 4.02 -51.22 14.21
C ILE A 11 3.55 -49.98 14.99
N VAL A 12 3.59 -50.03 16.32
CA VAL A 12 3.26 -48.87 17.17
C VAL A 12 4.31 -47.78 17.02
N LEU A 13 5.59 -48.13 16.93
CA LEU A 13 6.68 -47.17 16.72
C LEU A 13 6.56 -46.46 15.37
N MET A 14 6.31 -47.21 14.29
CA MET A 14 6.13 -46.63 12.96
C MET A 14 4.88 -45.76 12.88
N GLY A 15 3.77 -46.20 13.49
CA GLY A 15 2.54 -45.41 13.58
C GLY A 15 2.73 -44.09 14.33
N LEU A 16 3.45 -44.12 15.45
CA LEU A 16 3.79 -42.92 16.22
C LEU A 16 4.65 -41.95 15.40
N LEU A 17 5.65 -42.46 14.68
CA LEU A 17 6.53 -41.64 13.84
C LEU A 17 5.75 -40.94 12.73
N VAL A 18 4.86 -41.67 12.04
CA VAL A 18 3.99 -41.09 11.00
C VAL A 18 3.03 -40.05 11.59
N ALA A 19 2.42 -40.33 12.75
CA ALA A 19 1.51 -39.40 13.41
C ALA A 19 2.21 -38.09 13.81
N VAL A 20 3.42 -38.18 14.39
CA VAL A 20 4.24 -37.01 14.74
C VAL A 20 4.62 -36.23 13.48
N GLY A 21 5.04 -36.92 12.41
CA GLY A 21 5.36 -36.27 11.13
C GLY A 21 4.17 -35.51 10.53
N LEU A 22 2.99 -36.12 10.52
CA LEU A 22 1.76 -35.49 10.04
C LEU A 22 1.33 -34.30 10.92
N PHE A 23 1.51 -34.40 12.24
CA PHE A 23 1.21 -33.32 13.16
C PHE A 23 2.10 -32.09 12.90
N PHE A 24 3.41 -32.28 12.74
CA PHE A 24 4.31 -31.18 12.39
C PHE A 24 4.00 -30.61 11.00
N LEU A 25 3.68 -31.45 10.02
CA LEU A 25 3.28 -31.00 8.69
C LEU A 25 2.03 -30.12 8.75
N ALA A 26 1.02 -30.52 9.53
CA ALA A 26 -0.20 -29.74 9.73
C ALA A 26 0.08 -28.39 10.41
N LEU A 27 0.98 -28.36 11.41
CA LEU A 27 1.39 -27.12 12.05
C LEU A 27 2.09 -26.15 11.09
N ILE A 28 2.98 -26.66 10.24
CA ILE A 28 3.69 -25.84 9.23
C ILE A 28 2.68 -25.26 8.25
N ILE A 29 1.78 -26.08 7.69
CA ILE A 29 0.76 -25.62 6.74
C ILE A 29 -0.13 -24.55 7.37
N ASN A 30 -0.60 -24.78 8.59
CA ASN A 30 -1.47 -23.83 9.30
C ASN A 30 -0.80 -22.47 9.52
N GLN A 31 0.50 -22.46 9.84
CA GLN A 31 1.25 -21.21 9.99
C GLN A 31 1.59 -20.55 8.65
N SER A 32 1.87 -21.33 7.59
CA SER A 32 2.18 -20.80 6.25
C SER A 32 1.00 -20.01 5.65
N VAL A 33 -0.24 -20.43 5.90
CA VAL A 33 -1.43 -19.69 5.46
C VAL A 33 -1.52 -18.34 6.18
N LEU A 34 -1.26 -18.32 7.49
CA LEU A 34 -1.37 -17.12 8.32
C LEU A 34 -0.32 -16.05 7.95
N VAL A 35 0.92 -16.47 7.68
CA VAL A 35 2.02 -15.56 7.31
C VAL A 35 1.89 -15.10 5.83
N GLY A 36 1.34 -15.95 4.96
CA GLY A 36 1.06 -15.59 3.57
C GLY A 36 -0.02 -14.51 3.45
N GLN A 37 -1.05 -14.54 4.31
CA GLN A 37 -2.11 -13.52 4.34
C GLN A 37 -1.59 -12.16 4.81
N THR A 38 -0.86 -12.10 5.93
CA THR A 38 -0.38 -10.82 6.50
C THR A 38 0.65 -10.12 5.61
N THR A 39 1.44 -10.87 4.84
CA THR A 39 2.40 -10.30 3.88
C THR A 39 1.70 -9.75 2.63
N ALA A 40 0.62 -10.39 2.18
CA ALA A 40 -0.15 -9.94 1.02
C ALA A 40 -1.00 -8.69 1.36
N GLU A 41 -1.58 -8.63 2.55
CA GLU A 41 -2.34 -7.47 3.03
C GLU A 41 -1.47 -6.20 3.10
N GLY A 42 -0.24 -6.30 3.65
CA GLY A 42 0.67 -5.15 3.73
C GLY A 42 1.16 -4.60 2.38
N VAL A 43 1.09 -5.38 1.29
CA VAL A 43 1.45 -4.92 -0.07
C VAL A 43 0.24 -4.38 -0.83
N LEU A 44 -0.96 -4.89 -0.54
CA LEU A 44 -2.23 -4.42 -1.10
C LEU A 44 -2.68 -3.08 -0.50
N GLU A 45 -2.18 -2.71 0.66
CA GLU A 45 -2.63 -1.51 1.39
C GLU A 45 -2.08 -0.20 0.81
N PHE A 46 -1.04 -0.24 -0.03
CA PHE A 46 -0.54 0.99 -0.67
C PHE A 46 -1.46 1.40 -1.85
N PRO A 47 -2.15 2.54 -1.77
CA PRO A 47 -3.21 2.93 -2.71
C PRO A 47 -2.62 3.55 -3.99
N LYS A 48 -1.88 2.75 -4.78
CA LYS A 48 -1.16 3.22 -5.98
C LYS A 48 -2.06 3.94 -6.98
N ASN A 49 -3.25 3.39 -7.21
CA ASN A 49 -4.19 3.95 -8.17
C ASN A 49 -4.72 5.30 -7.68
N ASP A 50 -5.07 5.42 -6.39
CA ASP A 50 -5.62 6.66 -5.86
C ASP A 50 -4.62 7.81 -5.91
N ILE A 51 -3.36 7.53 -5.57
CA ILE A 51 -2.25 8.49 -5.64
C ILE A 51 -1.97 8.90 -7.09
N ARG A 52 -1.98 7.93 -8.02
CA ARG A 52 -1.73 8.22 -9.44
C ARG A 52 -2.82 9.11 -10.04
N ASP A 53 -4.08 8.79 -9.78
CA ASP A 53 -5.21 9.58 -10.25
C ASP A 53 -5.21 10.99 -9.63
N LEU A 54 -4.82 11.12 -8.36
CA LEU A 54 -4.66 12.42 -7.71
C LEU A 54 -3.57 13.23 -8.41
N ARG A 55 -2.41 12.61 -8.66
CA ARG A 55 -1.28 13.26 -9.32
C ARG A 55 -1.66 13.75 -10.71
N GLU A 56 -2.39 12.96 -11.48
CA GLU A 56 -2.91 13.36 -12.80
C GLU A 56 -3.85 14.57 -12.69
N ALA A 57 -4.77 14.58 -11.72
CA ALA A 57 -5.63 15.74 -11.47
C ALA A 57 -4.87 17.00 -11.05
N VAL A 58 -3.78 16.85 -10.28
CA VAL A 58 -2.91 17.99 -9.89
C VAL A 58 -2.11 18.49 -11.09
N PHE A 59 -1.65 17.62 -11.98
CA PHE A 59 -0.94 18.03 -13.20
C PHE A 59 -1.87 18.72 -14.19
N ASP A 60 -3.09 18.23 -14.39
CA ASP A 60 -4.12 18.92 -15.18
C ASP A 60 -4.45 20.32 -14.60
N TYR A 61 -4.46 20.44 -13.27
CA TYR A 61 -4.59 21.73 -12.60
C TYR A 61 -3.41 22.66 -12.92
N VAL A 62 -2.17 22.16 -12.90
CA VAL A 62 -0.96 22.93 -13.24
C VAL A 62 -0.96 23.32 -14.72
N ASP A 63 -1.35 22.44 -15.63
CA ASP A 63 -1.42 22.76 -17.07
C ASP A 63 -2.48 23.82 -17.37
N THR A 64 -3.59 23.82 -16.63
CA THR A 64 -4.69 24.76 -16.84
C THR A 64 -4.44 26.12 -16.19
N PHE A 65 -3.84 26.14 -14.99
CA PHE A 65 -3.76 27.33 -14.14
C PHE A 65 -2.33 27.76 -13.79
N GLY A 66 -1.33 26.89 -13.96
CA GLY A 66 0.05 27.10 -13.53
C GLY A 66 0.13 27.41 -12.04
N GLY A 67 1.02 28.33 -11.69
CA GLY A 67 1.14 28.90 -10.34
C GLY A 67 0.15 30.04 -10.03
N ALA A 68 -0.93 30.20 -10.80
CA ALA A 68 -1.87 31.31 -10.61
C ALA A 68 -2.72 31.12 -9.33
N ASN A 69 -2.75 32.15 -8.49
CA ASN A 69 -3.53 32.19 -7.25
C ASN A 69 -4.73 33.12 -7.40
N ASN A 70 -5.75 32.68 -8.15
CA ASN A 70 -6.99 33.40 -8.39
C ASN A 70 -8.18 32.69 -7.70
N LEU A 71 -9.32 33.36 -7.59
CA LEU A 71 -10.54 32.78 -6.96
C LEU A 71 -10.98 31.45 -7.61
N THR A 72 -10.86 31.35 -8.93
CA THR A 72 -11.20 30.14 -9.69
C THR A 72 -10.23 28.98 -9.39
N THR A 73 -8.93 29.28 -9.23
CA THR A 73 -7.92 28.26 -8.94
C THR A 73 -8.06 27.76 -7.51
N GLY A 74 -8.39 28.65 -6.57
CA GLY A 74 -8.78 28.30 -5.21
C GLY A 74 -10.00 27.37 -5.14
N ALA A 75 -11.03 27.63 -5.96
CA ALA A 75 -12.23 26.80 -6.03
C ALA A 75 -11.94 25.38 -6.56
N VAL A 76 -11.23 25.27 -7.70
CA VAL A 76 -10.87 23.95 -8.27
C VAL A 76 -9.97 23.16 -7.31
N ARG A 77 -9.02 23.83 -6.65
CA ARG A 77 -8.20 23.19 -5.61
C ARG A 77 -9.07 22.64 -4.48
N GLN A 78 -10.04 23.43 -4.01
CA GLN A 78 -10.93 23.01 -2.94
C GLN A 78 -11.84 21.85 -3.36
N ASP A 79 -12.29 21.83 -4.61
CA ASP A 79 -13.06 20.72 -5.17
C ASP A 79 -12.22 19.44 -5.24
N ILE A 80 -10.95 19.51 -5.66
CA ILE A 80 -10.03 18.35 -5.67
C ILE A 80 -9.85 17.78 -4.27
N VAL A 81 -9.67 18.64 -3.26
CA VAL A 81 -9.54 18.23 -1.86
C VAL A 81 -10.86 17.64 -1.35
N ALA A 82 -12.00 18.26 -1.64
CA ALA A 82 -13.32 17.78 -1.21
C ALA A 82 -13.66 16.41 -1.82
N ILE A 83 -13.43 16.22 -3.12
CA ILE A 83 -13.68 14.96 -3.82
C ILE A 83 -12.76 13.85 -3.29
N SER A 84 -11.49 14.18 -3.00
CA SER A 84 -10.55 13.22 -2.43
C SER A 84 -10.98 12.79 -1.02
N LEU A 85 -11.49 13.73 -0.23
CA LEU A 85 -12.01 13.44 1.11
C LEU A 85 -13.29 12.61 1.07
N GLU A 86 -14.27 12.99 0.24
CA GLU A 86 -15.59 12.36 0.19
C GLU A 86 -15.54 10.97 -0.46
N ARG A 87 -14.79 10.82 -1.57
CA ARG A 87 -14.84 9.62 -2.42
C ARG A 87 -13.72 8.63 -2.11
N LYS A 88 -12.55 9.11 -1.70
CA LYS A 88 -11.35 8.30 -1.45
C LYS A 88 -10.99 8.20 0.04
N ASN A 89 -11.74 8.87 0.92
CA ASN A 89 -11.43 8.97 2.35
C ASN A 89 -9.98 9.39 2.61
N ALA A 90 -9.43 10.24 1.73
CA ALA A 90 -8.05 10.69 1.79
C ALA A 90 -7.98 12.20 1.98
N VAL A 91 -7.23 12.62 2.98
CA VAL A 91 -6.83 14.01 3.18
C VAL A 91 -5.70 14.31 2.22
N VAL A 92 -5.94 15.28 1.35
CA VAL A 92 -4.97 15.70 0.34
C VAL A 92 -4.70 17.18 0.51
N ASN A 93 -3.43 17.57 0.38
CA ASN A 93 -3.02 18.96 0.28
C ASN A 93 -1.95 19.08 -0.80
N PHE A 94 -2.07 20.04 -1.69
CA PHE A 94 -1.05 20.30 -2.70
C PHE A 94 -0.80 21.80 -2.88
N SER A 95 0.44 22.13 -3.22
CA SER A 95 0.88 23.49 -3.52
C SER A 95 1.65 23.52 -4.83
N VAL A 96 1.35 24.53 -5.64
CA VAL A 96 2.03 24.81 -6.91
C VAL A 96 2.72 26.15 -6.75
N GLU A 97 4.04 26.17 -6.89
CA GLU A 97 4.85 27.38 -6.79
C GLU A 97 5.06 28.03 -8.17
N SER A 98 5.61 29.25 -8.15
CA SER A 98 6.00 29.96 -9.37
C SER A 98 7.04 29.15 -10.16
N GLN A 99 7.00 29.31 -11.48
CA GLN A 99 7.87 28.58 -12.39
C GLN A 99 9.35 28.87 -12.11
N VAL A 100 10.17 27.82 -12.07
CA VAL A 100 11.63 27.89 -11.85
C VAL A 100 12.33 27.25 -13.05
N GLU A 101 13.46 27.83 -13.46
CA GLU A 101 14.30 27.24 -14.49
C GLU A 101 15.07 26.05 -13.91
N VAL A 102 14.77 24.85 -14.42
CA VAL A 102 15.45 23.60 -14.07
C VAL A 102 15.97 22.99 -15.36
N SER A 103 17.30 22.85 -15.47
CA SER A 103 17.94 22.22 -16.63
C SER A 103 17.50 22.82 -17.99
N GLY A 104 17.33 24.15 -18.05
CA GLY A 104 16.95 24.88 -19.26
C GLY A 104 15.46 24.81 -19.62
N HIS A 105 14.62 24.23 -18.75
CA HIS A 105 13.17 24.23 -18.89
C HIS A 105 12.54 24.98 -17.72
N TYR A 106 11.51 25.76 -17.99
CA TYR A 106 10.74 26.43 -16.95
C TYR A 106 9.66 25.44 -16.46
N LEU A 107 9.74 25.02 -15.20
CA LEU A 107 8.84 24.04 -14.59
C LEU A 107 8.25 24.59 -13.28
N HIS A 108 7.03 24.17 -12.93
CA HIS A 108 6.41 24.47 -11.65
C HIS A 108 6.86 23.46 -10.58
N PRO A 109 7.36 23.92 -9.42
CA PRO A 109 7.52 23.06 -8.26
C PRO A 109 6.14 22.72 -7.71
N VAL A 110 5.82 21.43 -7.64
CA VAL A 110 4.56 20.90 -7.14
C VAL A 110 4.85 20.02 -5.93
N THR A 111 4.28 20.38 -4.79
CA THR A 111 4.32 19.55 -3.57
C THR A 111 2.95 18.93 -3.34
N ILE A 112 2.90 17.60 -3.17
CA ILE A 112 1.67 16.85 -2.92
C ILE A 112 1.82 16.08 -1.61
N HIS A 113 0.85 16.25 -0.73
CA HIS A 113 0.69 15.52 0.53
C HIS A 113 -0.60 14.72 0.47
N TYR A 114 -0.52 13.42 0.70
CA TYR A 114 -1.64 12.48 0.70
C TYR A 114 -1.63 11.66 1.98
N TYR A 115 -2.80 11.54 2.61
CA TYR A 115 -2.98 10.70 3.79
C TYR A 115 -4.39 10.09 3.83
N ASN A 116 -4.48 8.76 3.86
CA ASN A 116 -5.77 8.05 3.91
C ASN A 116 -6.03 7.31 5.24
N GLY A 117 -5.35 7.72 6.31
CA GLY A 117 -5.47 7.06 7.62
C GLY A 117 -4.49 5.91 7.84
N VAL A 118 -3.93 5.34 6.76
CA VAL A 118 -2.97 4.23 6.84
C VAL A 118 -1.65 4.57 6.14
N THR A 119 -1.71 5.06 4.92
CA THR A 119 -0.55 5.43 4.12
C THR A 119 -0.37 6.95 4.10
N GLU A 120 0.85 7.39 4.39
CA GLU A 120 1.31 8.75 4.15
C GLU A 120 2.19 8.77 2.89
N TYR A 121 1.90 9.71 1.98
CA TYR A 121 2.68 9.92 0.76
C TYR A 121 2.97 11.40 0.57
N ASN A 122 4.25 11.73 0.40
CA ASN A 122 4.74 13.09 0.17
C ASN A 122 5.57 13.09 -1.11
N GLU A 123 5.23 13.96 -2.06
CA GLU A 123 5.92 14.12 -3.33
C GLU A 123 6.32 15.58 -3.53
N ASN A 124 7.54 15.80 -4.02
CA ASN A 124 7.96 17.08 -4.56
C ASN A 124 8.45 16.83 -5.99
N VAL A 125 7.77 17.38 -6.97
CA VAL A 125 8.00 17.15 -8.40
C VAL A 125 8.05 18.47 -9.14
N TYR A 126 8.90 18.54 -10.16
CA TYR A 126 8.94 19.65 -11.11
C TYR A 126 8.15 19.24 -12.35
N TYR A 127 7.06 19.96 -12.63
CA TYR A 127 6.17 19.71 -13.75
C TYR A 127 5.94 20.98 -14.56
#